data_AF-A0A239AXH3-F1
#
_entry.id   AF-A0A239AXH3-F1
#
_cell.length_a   1.000
_cell.length_b   1.000
_cell.length_c   1.000
_cell.angle_alpha   90.00
_cell.angle_beta   90.00
_cell.angle_gamma   90.00
#
_symmetry.space_group_name_H-M   'P 1'
#
loop_
_entity.id
_entity.type
_entity.pdbx_description
1 polymer ?
#
loop_
_entity_poly.entity_id
_entity_poly.type
_entity_poly.pdbx_seq_one_letter_code
_entity_poly.pdbx_strand_id
1 'polypeptide(L)'
;MTLSQWLVFIFIMQIVHGLSTWKLYAKAGRKPIESFIPIYNLVILMKIINHPRWWVFFLFIPIINLLMIPIVWIELIRSFGKNSKQDIALVVVTLGFYITFLNYTSEKLIYIENRDVQPKTKTEDTISSLLFAVIVATLVHTYIVQPFTIPSSSMEKTLLIGDYLFVSKIHFGARTPMTTIALPMVHDSIPFTGMKSYLFNDDVTKKETSLLNKFQLPYFRFPSIEKIKRNEIVVFNQPADTLRDMDNFKPDRNYYKPIDKKTNLVKRCVGIPGDSLEIREGNVYINGKIGNLPESAKTQYNFFIDTKGNTINQDALVNIYGAKEGMKYDNGTFALTNTGQYFLTLTNNEAAALTKNPVVKGVKKYLSPKGEDGGVFPHIPSLGWNVDNFGPIYIPQKGKTIKLDLKTLPLYKRIIQEYEENNLKIENGTILINGKVATTYTFKQDYYWMMGDNRQNSLDARFWGYVPFNHVIGKPVFIWFSWDKDGKGINKVRWNRVFSVVNGDGESKSYLIHFLVLVALYIGVNKVIKKKRLKNV
;
A
#
# COMPACT_ATOMS: atom_id res chain seq x y z
N MET A 1 -6.96 15.66 -13.06
CA MET A 1 -7.24 15.72 -14.51
C MET A 1 -7.94 14.44 -14.95
N THR A 2 -8.86 14.50 -15.92
CA THR A 2 -9.48 13.30 -16.53
C THR A 2 -8.48 12.55 -17.42
N LEU A 3 -8.78 11.30 -17.78
CA LEU A 3 -7.96 10.54 -18.75
C LEU A 3 -7.82 11.29 -20.09
N SER A 4 -8.91 11.91 -20.57
CA SER A 4 -8.90 12.71 -21.79
C SER A 4 -7.95 13.92 -21.71
N GLN A 5 -7.95 14.63 -20.58
CA GLN A 5 -7.03 15.75 -20.35
C GLN A 5 -5.56 15.28 -20.33
N TRP A 6 -5.28 14.10 -19.79
CA TRP A 6 -3.94 13.51 -19.82
C TRP A 6 -3.51 13.11 -21.23
N LEU A 7 -4.41 12.57 -22.04
CA LEU A 7 -4.12 12.26 -23.44
C LEU A 7 -3.79 13.52 -24.25
N VAL A 8 -4.55 14.61 -24.05
CA VAL A 8 -4.26 15.91 -24.66
C VAL A 8 -2.90 16.44 -24.19
N PHE A 9 -2.60 16.36 -22.90
CA PHE A 9 -1.31 16.78 -22.37
C PHE A 9 -0.15 15.99 -23.00
N ILE A 10 -0.24 14.66 -23.08
CA ILE A 10 0.78 13.81 -23.71
C ILE A 10 0.94 14.17 -25.18
N PHE A 11 -0.16 14.44 -25.89
CA PHE A 11 -0.11 14.86 -27.30
C PHE A 11 0.60 16.21 -27.49
N ILE A 12 0.32 17.20 -26.62
CA ILE A 12 1.04 18.49 -26.63
C ILE A 12 2.52 18.28 -26.38
N MET A 13 2.88 17.47 -25.37
CA MET A 13 4.28 17.16 -25.06
C MET A 13 4.99 16.48 -26.23
N GLN A 14 4.29 15.65 -27.00
CA GLN A 14 4.81 15.00 -28.19
C GLN A 14 5.08 15.99 -29.33
N ILE A 15 4.19 16.98 -29.54
CA ILE A 15 4.44 18.07 -30.50
C ILE A 15 5.65 18.90 -30.07
N VAL A 16 5.74 19.28 -28.79
CA VAL A 16 6.87 20.03 -28.23
C VAL A 16 8.17 19.26 -28.42
N HIS A 17 8.17 17.95 -28.17
CA HIS A 17 9.34 17.10 -28.42
C HIS A 17 9.74 17.07 -29.90
N GLY A 18 8.77 16.91 -30.81
CA GLY A 18 9.01 16.92 -32.26
C GLY A 18 9.63 18.24 -32.72
N LEU A 19 9.06 19.37 -32.32
CA LEU A 19 9.57 20.72 -32.60
C LEU A 19 10.98 20.94 -32.01
N SER A 20 11.26 20.34 -30.87
CA SER A 20 12.55 20.48 -30.20
C SER A 20 13.66 19.62 -30.80
N THR A 21 13.35 18.62 -31.64
CA THR A 21 14.32 17.61 -32.07
C THR A 21 14.38 17.35 -33.57
N TRP A 22 13.43 17.83 -34.38
CA TRP A 22 13.34 17.45 -35.80
C TRP A 22 14.59 17.77 -36.64
N LYS A 23 15.31 18.87 -36.37
CA LYS A 23 16.56 19.19 -37.09
C LYS A 23 17.70 18.28 -36.63
N LEU A 24 17.71 17.87 -35.36
CA LEU A 24 18.65 16.87 -34.86
C LEU A 24 18.43 15.51 -35.55
N TYR A 25 17.18 15.11 -35.77
CA TYR A 25 16.87 13.90 -36.55
C TYR A 25 17.39 14.01 -37.97
N ALA A 26 17.19 15.17 -38.62
CA ALA A 26 17.74 15.43 -39.96
C ALA A 26 19.27 15.28 -40.00
N LYS A 27 19.96 15.83 -38.99
CA LYS A 27 21.42 15.73 -38.85
C LYS A 27 21.92 14.32 -38.58
N ALA A 28 21.08 13.46 -37.99
CA ALA A 28 21.34 12.04 -37.82
C ALA A 28 20.94 11.18 -39.03
N GLY A 29 20.67 11.80 -40.20
CA GLY A 29 20.30 11.09 -41.42
C GLY A 29 18.87 10.51 -41.41
N ARG A 30 17.99 11.00 -40.53
CA ARG A 30 16.59 10.57 -40.41
C ARG A 30 15.65 11.60 -41.01
N LYS A 31 14.45 11.19 -41.43
CA LYS A 31 13.45 12.15 -41.95
C LYS A 31 12.90 12.99 -40.79
N PRO A 32 12.82 14.33 -40.91
CA PRO A 32 12.28 15.20 -39.87
C PRO A 32 10.91 14.77 -39.33
N ILE A 33 10.04 14.27 -40.20
CA ILE A 33 8.69 13.84 -39.83
C ILE A 33 8.70 12.69 -38.81
N GLU A 34 9.77 11.89 -38.75
CA GLU A 34 9.90 10.81 -37.77
C GLU A 34 9.94 11.32 -36.33
N SER A 35 10.33 12.58 -36.06
CA SER A 35 10.35 13.13 -34.70
C SER A 35 8.95 13.44 -34.14
N PHE A 36 7.95 13.55 -35.01
CA PHE A 36 6.57 13.89 -34.64
C PHE A 36 5.68 12.66 -34.44
N ILE A 37 6.01 11.52 -35.06
CA ILE A 37 5.20 10.29 -34.99
C ILE A 37 5.31 9.71 -33.57
N PRO A 38 4.22 9.67 -32.76
CA PRO A 38 4.26 9.19 -31.39
C PRO A 38 4.79 7.76 -31.30
N ILE A 39 5.57 7.47 -30.25
CA ILE A 39 6.24 6.18 -29.99
C ILE A 39 7.35 5.86 -31.00
N TYR A 40 7.09 5.97 -32.30
CA TYR A 40 8.08 5.71 -33.35
C TYR A 40 9.26 6.68 -33.23
N ASN A 41 9.00 7.96 -32.95
CA ASN A 41 10.03 8.94 -32.65
C ASN A 41 10.96 8.45 -31.54
N LEU A 42 10.42 7.96 -30.41
CA LEU A 42 11.22 7.47 -29.28
C LEU A 42 12.06 6.25 -29.67
N VAL A 43 11.54 5.34 -30.50
CA VAL A 43 12.31 4.19 -31.01
C VAL A 43 13.47 4.63 -31.89
N ILE A 44 13.26 5.64 -32.74
CA ILE A 44 14.32 6.22 -33.58
C ILE A 44 15.31 7.01 -32.72
N LEU A 45 14.84 7.74 -31.71
CA LEU A 45 15.67 8.43 -30.75
C LEU A 45 16.63 7.48 -30.05
N MET A 46 16.16 6.30 -29.62
CA MET A 46 17.04 5.27 -29.01
C MET A 46 18.15 4.84 -29.98
N LYS A 47 17.86 4.74 -31.29
CA LYS A 47 18.90 4.46 -32.31
C LYS A 47 19.90 5.61 -32.43
N ILE A 48 19.41 6.85 -32.48
CA ILE A 48 20.27 8.05 -32.58
C ILE A 48 21.25 8.11 -31.40
N ILE A 49 20.78 7.81 -30.19
CA ILE A 49 21.63 7.80 -28.99
C ILE A 49 22.40 6.49 -28.76
N ASN A 50 22.31 5.52 -29.68
CA ASN A 50 22.95 4.21 -29.58
C ASN A 50 22.56 3.39 -28.33
N HIS A 51 21.30 3.49 -27.90
CA HIS A 51 20.74 2.70 -26.79
C HIS A 51 19.74 1.64 -27.29
N PRO A 52 19.49 0.59 -26.50
CA PRO A 52 18.51 -0.44 -26.85
C PRO A 52 17.10 0.12 -26.99
N ARG A 53 16.38 -0.31 -28.03
CA ARG A 53 15.00 0.15 -28.33
C ARG A 53 14.01 -0.11 -27.19
N TRP A 54 14.28 -1.11 -26.35
CA TRP A 54 13.40 -1.44 -25.22
C TRP A 54 13.40 -0.38 -24.11
N TRP A 55 14.36 0.55 -24.08
CA TRP A 55 14.34 1.70 -23.16
C TRP A 55 13.08 2.56 -23.31
N VAL A 56 12.45 2.56 -24.49
CA VAL A 56 11.17 3.23 -24.73
C VAL A 56 10.11 2.78 -23.72
N PHE A 57 10.11 1.50 -23.31
CA PHE A 57 9.17 0.98 -22.32
C PHE A 57 9.22 1.76 -20.99
N PHE A 58 10.43 2.09 -20.51
CA PHE A 58 10.58 2.81 -19.24
C PHE A 58 10.07 4.26 -19.29
N LEU A 59 10.05 4.89 -20.48
CA LEU A 59 9.51 6.23 -20.68
C LEU A 59 7.99 6.29 -20.50
N PHE A 60 7.30 5.15 -20.53
CA PHE A 60 5.85 5.05 -20.32
C PHE A 60 5.46 4.55 -18.92
N ILE A 61 6.43 4.17 -18.07
CA ILE A 61 6.15 3.76 -16.70
C ILE A 61 6.18 5.00 -15.79
N PRO A 62 5.08 5.38 -15.12
CA PRO A 62 5.08 6.53 -14.22
C PRO A 62 6.14 6.42 -13.13
N ILE A 63 6.72 7.56 -12.74
CA ILE A 63 7.90 7.72 -11.86
C ILE A 63 9.21 7.29 -12.54
N ILE A 64 9.24 6.13 -13.18
CA ILE A 64 10.43 5.65 -13.89
C ILE A 64 10.76 6.55 -15.08
N ASN A 65 9.73 7.00 -15.79
CA ASN A 65 9.87 7.96 -16.87
C ASN A 65 10.54 9.26 -16.42
N LEU A 66 10.24 9.75 -15.21
CA LEU A 66 10.85 10.97 -14.66
C LEU A 66 12.36 10.83 -14.42
N LEU A 67 12.84 9.61 -14.13
CA LEU A 67 14.26 9.31 -14.01
C LEU A 67 14.91 9.11 -15.38
N MET A 68 14.21 8.47 -16.32
CA MET A 68 14.72 8.13 -17.65
C MET A 68 14.78 9.34 -18.61
N ILE A 69 13.83 10.26 -18.53
CA ILE A 69 13.75 11.41 -19.43
C ILE A 69 15.03 12.27 -19.37
N PRO A 70 15.53 12.68 -18.18
CA PRO A 70 16.79 13.41 -18.07
C PRO A 70 17.99 12.63 -18.64
N ILE A 71 18.03 11.31 -18.45
CA ILE A 71 19.09 10.45 -19.01
C ILE A 71 19.05 10.50 -20.54
N VAL A 72 17.87 10.34 -21.13
CA VAL A 72 17.68 10.42 -22.58
C VAL A 72 18.06 11.81 -23.12
N TRP A 73 17.74 12.89 -22.39
CA TRP A 73 18.17 14.24 -22.77
C TRP A 73 19.69 14.39 -22.77
N ILE A 74 20.36 13.90 -21.73
CA ILE A 74 21.82 13.91 -21.63
C ILE A 74 22.44 13.09 -22.76
N GLU A 75 21.96 11.87 -23.01
CA GLU A 75 22.50 11.03 -24.08
C GLU A 75 22.25 11.62 -25.47
N LEU A 76 21.13 12.32 -25.68
CA LEU A 76 20.85 13.02 -26.92
C LEU A 76 21.88 14.11 -27.20
N ILE A 77 22.11 15.04 -26.25
CA ILE A 77 23.07 16.13 -26.49
C ILE A 77 24.50 15.60 -26.70
N ARG A 78 24.86 14.51 -26.01
CA ARG A 78 26.16 13.86 -26.13
C ARG A 78 26.38 13.22 -27.50
N SER A 79 25.34 12.65 -28.12
CA SER A 79 25.40 12.17 -29.52
C SER A 79 25.63 13.27 -30.56
N PHE A 80 25.46 14.53 -30.17
CA PHE A 80 25.80 15.71 -30.96
C PHE A 80 27.06 16.42 -30.43
N GLY A 81 27.91 15.71 -29.68
CA GLY A 81 29.21 16.22 -29.21
C GLY A 81 29.16 17.17 -28.01
N LYS A 82 27.98 17.41 -27.41
CA LYS A 82 27.83 18.25 -26.22
C LYS A 82 27.99 17.42 -24.94
N ASN A 83 29.24 17.32 -24.50
CA ASN A 83 29.65 16.45 -23.38
C ASN A 83 30.13 17.24 -22.14
N SER A 84 30.12 18.58 -22.16
CA SER A 84 30.65 19.36 -21.04
C SER A 84 29.73 19.30 -19.82
N LYS A 85 30.30 19.54 -18.62
CA LYS A 85 29.50 19.63 -17.38
C LYS A 85 28.44 20.73 -17.46
N GLN A 86 28.74 21.82 -18.17
CA GLN A 86 27.82 22.93 -18.41
C GLN A 86 26.65 22.49 -19.31
N ASP A 87 26.91 21.78 -20.40
CA ASP A 87 25.86 21.25 -21.29
C ASP A 87 24.90 20.32 -20.53
N ILE A 88 25.45 19.44 -19.70
CA ILE A 88 24.67 18.50 -18.87
C ILE A 88 23.83 19.26 -17.84
N ALA A 89 24.40 20.25 -17.16
CA ALA A 89 23.65 21.06 -16.20
C ALA A 89 22.54 21.86 -16.89
N LEU A 90 22.83 22.48 -18.04
CA LEU A 90 21.86 23.25 -18.81
C LEU A 90 20.70 22.39 -19.26
N VAL A 91 20.93 21.19 -19.81
CA VAL A 91 19.84 20.34 -20.29
C VAL A 91 18.91 19.88 -19.17
N VAL A 92 19.45 19.60 -17.97
CA VAL A 92 18.64 19.16 -16.83
C VAL A 92 17.88 20.33 -16.21
N VAL A 93 18.56 21.45 -15.92
CA VAL A 93 17.94 22.61 -15.26
C VAL A 93 16.88 23.27 -16.15
N THR A 94 17.09 23.29 -17.45
CA THR A 94 16.10 23.80 -18.41
C THR A 94 15.03 22.78 -18.78
N LEU A 95 14.95 21.62 -18.09
CA LEU A 95 13.98 20.56 -18.37
C LEU A 95 13.94 20.16 -19.85
N GLY A 96 15.12 20.04 -20.47
CA GLY A 96 15.28 19.65 -21.86
C GLY A 96 15.22 20.79 -22.88
N PHE A 97 14.82 22.01 -22.52
CA PHE A 97 14.73 23.13 -23.46
C PHE A 97 16.09 23.55 -24.07
N TYR A 98 17.22 23.19 -23.43
CA TYR A 98 18.54 23.33 -24.05
C TYR A 98 18.66 22.53 -25.37
N ILE A 99 17.97 21.39 -25.50
CA ILE A 99 17.92 20.62 -26.76
C ILE A 99 17.23 21.46 -27.85
N THR A 100 16.14 22.14 -27.51
CA THR A 100 15.45 23.05 -28.42
C THR A 100 16.40 24.16 -28.88
N PHE A 101 17.15 24.78 -27.95
CA PHE A 101 18.17 25.76 -28.30
C PHE A 101 19.18 25.18 -29.30
N LEU A 102 19.79 24.03 -28.99
CA LEU A 102 20.76 23.35 -29.87
C LEU A 102 20.19 23.01 -31.25
N ASN A 103 18.92 22.57 -31.30
CA ASN A 103 18.22 22.22 -32.53
C ASN A 103 18.12 23.42 -33.49
N TYR A 104 17.99 24.65 -32.99
CA TYR A 104 17.83 25.84 -33.82
C TYR A 104 19.07 26.72 -33.98
N THR A 105 19.99 26.77 -33.00
CA THR A 105 21.11 27.72 -33.01
C THR A 105 22.42 27.15 -33.50
N SER A 106 22.60 25.83 -33.42
CA SER A 106 23.91 25.24 -33.67
C SER A 106 24.02 24.70 -35.09
N GLU A 107 24.32 25.56 -36.05
CA GLU A 107 24.51 25.20 -37.46
C GLU A 107 25.57 24.10 -37.65
N LYS A 108 26.65 24.13 -36.84
CA LYS A 108 27.79 23.19 -36.90
C LYS A 108 27.67 21.93 -36.01
N LEU A 109 26.49 21.57 -35.51
CA LEU A 109 26.34 20.30 -34.76
C LEU A 109 26.57 19.10 -35.67
N ILE A 110 27.56 18.27 -35.35
CA ILE A 110 27.88 17.02 -36.04
C ILE A 110 27.29 15.86 -35.24
N TYR A 111 26.53 15.00 -35.90
CA TYR A 111 26.07 13.74 -35.33
C TYR A 111 27.22 12.74 -35.27
N ILE A 112 27.44 12.15 -34.10
CA ILE A 112 28.46 11.12 -33.87
C ILE A 112 27.78 9.76 -34.00
N GLU A 113 27.91 9.13 -35.17
CA GLU A 113 27.34 7.82 -35.43
C GLU A 113 28.04 6.74 -34.58
N ASN A 114 27.24 5.78 -34.06
CA ASN A 114 27.73 4.68 -33.21
C ASN A 114 28.59 5.15 -32.03
N ARG A 115 28.25 6.30 -31.43
CA ARG A 115 28.95 6.83 -30.25
C ARG A 115 29.10 5.73 -29.20
N ASP A 116 30.30 5.65 -28.63
CA ASP A 116 30.53 4.83 -27.44
C ASP A 116 29.69 5.36 -26.26
N VAL A 117 28.81 4.49 -25.76
CA VAL A 117 27.94 4.71 -24.61
C VAL A 117 28.61 4.32 -23.30
N GLN A 118 29.80 3.71 -23.36
CA GLN A 118 30.52 3.34 -22.16
C GLN A 118 31.05 4.58 -21.42
N PRO A 119 31.02 4.55 -20.08
CA PRO A 119 31.59 5.62 -19.27
C PRO A 119 33.08 5.82 -19.56
N LYS A 120 33.50 7.07 -19.78
CA LYS A 120 34.92 7.37 -20.06
C LYS A 120 35.76 7.47 -18.80
N THR A 121 35.11 7.68 -17.66
CA THR A 121 35.78 7.87 -16.36
C THR A 121 35.17 6.94 -15.32
N LYS A 122 35.98 6.55 -14.33
CA LYS A 122 35.51 5.75 -13.19
C LYS A 122 34.37 6.41 -12.42
N THR A 123 34.38 7.74 -12.34
CA THR A 123 33.31 8.53 -11.71
C THR A 123 32.00 8.40 -12.48
N GLU A 124 32.04 8.53 -13.81
CA GLU A 124 30.87 8.36 -14.66
C GLU A 124 30.30 6.94 -14.59
N ASP A 125 31.17 5.93 -14.54
CA ASP A 125 30.78 4.52 -14.39
C ASP A 125 30.04 4.28 -13.07
N THR A 126 30.59 4.81 -11.99
CA THR A 126 29.98 4.72 -10.65
C THR A 126 28.61 5.42 -10.62
N ILE A 127 28.51 6.62 -11.21
CA ILE A 127 27.25 7.36 -11.27
C ILE A 127 26.22 6.60 -12.11
N SER A 128 26.59 6.12 -13.30
CA SER A 128 25.69 5.37 -14.20
C SER A 128 25.16 4.10 -13.53
N SER A 129 26.05 3.33 -12.90
CA SER A 129 25.69 2.11 -12.18
C SER A 129 24.74 2.40 -11.00
N LEU A 130 24.99 3.46 -10.24
CA LEU A 130 24.13 3.87 -9.14
C LEU A 130 22.76 4.33 -9.65
N LEU A 131 22.72 5.11 -10.73
CA LEU A 131 21.49 5.61 -11.33
C LEU A 131 20.61 4.46 -11.84
N PHE A 132 21.22 3.49 -12.52
CA PHE A 132 20.54 2.27 -12.94
C PHE A 132 20.00 1.47 -11.74
N ALA A 133 20.80 1.31 -10.67
CA ALA A 133 20.35 0.66 -9.45
C ALA A 133 19.16 1.38 -8.81
N VAL A 134 19.16 2.72 -8.76
CA VAL A 134 18.04 3.53 -8.27
C VAL A 134 16.79 3.35 -9.12
N ILE A 135 16.91 3.30 -10.45
CA ILE A 135 15.78 3.06 -11.36
C ILE A 135 15.16 1.69 -11.10
N VAL A 136 15.99 0.64 -11.07
CA VAL A 136 15.52 -0.73 -10.82
C VAL A 136 14.89 -0.83 -9.43
N ALA A 137 15.53 -0.29 -8.40
CA ALA A 137 15.00 -0.27 -7.04
C ALA A 137 13.65 0.48 -6.98
N THR A 138 13.53 1.62 -7.66
CA THR A 138 12.28 2.39 -7.73
C THR A 138 11.19 1.61 -8.45
N LEU A 139 11.52 0.92 -9.55
CA LEU A 139 10.56 0.12 -10.32
C LEU A 139 10.03 -1.05 -9.48
N VAL A 140 10.95 -1.81 -8.88
CA VAL A 140 10.63 -2.95 -8.02
C VAL A 140 9.80 -2.48 -6.83
N HIS A 141 10.20 -1.41 -6.15
CA HIS A 141 9.49 -0.85 -4.99
C HIS A 141 8.09 -0.34 -5.35
N THR A 142 7.97 0.32 -6.50
CA THR A 142 6.71 0.94 -6.92
C THR A 142 5.70 -0.10 -7.37
N TYR A 143 6.11 -1.09 -8.18
CA TYR A 143 5.19 -1.99 -8.89
C TYR A 143 5.25 -3.46 -8.48
N ILE A 144 6.32 -3.94 -7.84
CA ILE A 144 6.50 -5.37 -7.56
C ILE A 144 6.30 -5.67 -6.08
N VAL A 145 7.15 -5.13 -5.23
CA VAL A 145 7.19 -5.44 -3.80
C VAL A 145 7.54 -4.22 -2.98
N GLN A 146 6.83 -4.00 -1.88
CA GLN A 146 7.12 -2.91 -0.95
C GLN A 146 7.33 -3.48 0.46
N PRO A 147 8.40 -3.08 1.17
CA PRO A 147 8.59 -3.41 2.57
C PRO A 147 7.65 -2.58 3.46
N PHE A 148 7.06 -3.20 4.47
CA PHE A 148 6.27 -2.55 5.51
C PHE A 148 6.69 -3.06 6.89
N THR A 149 6.52 -2.23 7.91
CA THR A 149 6.70 -2.61 9.31
C THR A 149 5.33 -2.62 9.99
N ILE A 150 5.10 -3.55 10.91
CA ILE A 150 3.87 -3.61 11.72
C ILE A 150 4.05 -2.77 12.99
N PRO A 151 3.36 -1.63 13.15
CA PRO A 151 3.51 -0.75 14.30
C PRO A 151 2.51 -1.03 15.42
N SER A 152 1.39 -1.71 15.14
CA SER A 152 0.26 -1.88 16.06
C SER A 152 -0.21 -3.34 16.20
N SER A 153 -0.89 -3.63 17.31
CA SER A 153 -1.35 -4.97 17.72
C SER A 153 -2.68 -5.39 17.09
N SER A 154 -3.21 -4.65 16.11
CA SER A 154 -4.55 -4.95 15.58
C SER A 154 -4.67 -6.29 14.82
N MET A 155 -3.52 -6.86 14.45
CA MET A 155 -3.39 -8.19 13.85
C MET A 155 -2.56 -9.13 14.76
N GLU A 156 -2.39 -8.79 16.04
CA GLU A 156 -1.56 -9.53 17.01
C GLU A 156 -1.87 -11.03 17.01
N LYS A 157 -0.87 -11.85 17.34
CA LYS A 157 -0.79 -13.32 17.17
C LYS A 157 -0.68 -13.81 15.72
N THR A 158 -1.30 -13.14 14.77
CA THR A 158 -1.13 -13.42 13.34
C THR A 158 0.08 -12.66 12.79
N LEU A 159 0.07 -11.33 12.93
CA LEU A 159 1.16 -10.40 12.64
C LEU A 159 1.50 -9.62 13.91
N LEU A 160 2.74 -9.71 14.34
CA LEU A 160 3.20 -9.10 15.60
C LEU A 160 3.77 -7.71 15.36
N ILE A 161 3.67 -6.84 16.36
CA ILE A 161 4.40 -5.56 16.37
C ILE A 161 5.90 -5.84 16.17
N GLY A 162 6.51 -5.13 15.23
CA GLY A 162 7.91 -5.31 14.83
C GLY A 162 8.15 -6.40 13.79
N ASP A 163 7.11 -7.02 13.23
CA ASP A 163 7.24 -7.79 11.99
C ASP A 163 7.50 -6.86 10.80
N TYR A 164 8.44 -7.27 9.94
CA TYR A 164 8.76 -6.59 8.69
C TYR A 164 8.30 -7.45 7.52
N LEU A 165 7.35 -6.93 6.75
CA LEU A 165 6.66 -7.64 5.69
C LEU A 165 7.16 -7.21 4.31
N PHE A 166 7.27 -8.16 3.39
CA PHE A 166 7.20 -7.86 1.97
C PHE A 166 5.77 -8.01 1.47
N VAL A 167 5.26 -6.92 0.92
CA VAL A 167 3.93 -6.84 0.32
C VAL A 167 4.08 -6.87 -1.18
N SER A 168 3.53 -7.89 -1.80
CA SER A 168 3.48 -8.03 -3.25
C SER A 168 2.32 -7.23 -3.83
N LYS A 169 2.65 -6.27 -4.70
CA LYS A 169 1.67 -5.41 -5.39
C LYS A 169 1.09 -6.07 -6.64
N ILE A 170 1.81 -7.02 -7.22
CA ILE A 170 1.37 -7.72 -8.45
C ILE A 170 0.20 -8.69 -8.23
N HIS A 171 0.06 -9.29 -7.04
CA HIS A 171 -1.00 -10.27 -6.77
C HIS A 171 -2.38 -9.69 -7.06
N PHE A 172 -2.66 -8.50 -6.53
CA PHE A 172 -3.93 -7.78 -6.73
C PHE A 172 -3.84 -6.70 -7.82
N GLY A 173 -2.83 -6.79 -8.69
CA GLY A 173 -2.55 -5.83 -9.77
C GLY A 173 -1.91 -4.56 -9.24
N ALA A 174 -0.72 -4.22 -9.72
CA ALA A 174 -0.01 -3.04 -9.24
C ALA A 174 -0.77 -1.77 -9.67
N ARG A 175 -1.06 -0.87 -8.74
CA ARG A 175 -1.64 0.45 -9.07
C ARG A 175 -0.52 1.45 -9.36
N THR A 176 -0.75 2.38 -10.27
CA THR A 176 0.16 3.49 -10.48
C THR A 176 0.06 4.49 -9.33
N PRO A 177 1.17 5.15 -8.97
CA PRO A 177 1.14 6.33 -8.11
C PRO A 177 0.18 7.37 -8.67
N MET A 178 -0.60 8.00 -7.81
CA MET A 178 -1.53 9.08 -8.19
C MET A 178 -0.88 10.43 -7.94
N THR A 179 -0.12 10.54 -6.86
CA THR A 179 0.55 11.79 -6.48
C THR A 179 1.79 12.00 -7.34
N THR A 180 1.77 13.03 -8.19
CA THR A 180 2.84 13.28 -9.18
C THR A 180 4.12 13.82 -8.56
N ILE A 181 4.00 14.70 -7.56
CA ILE A 181 5.11 15.37 -6.90
C ILE A 181 5.12 14.90 -5.44
N ALA A 182 6.04 13.98 -5.15
CA ALA A 182 6.31 13.50 -3.81
C ALA A 182 7.80 13.17 -3.67
N LEU A 183 8.31 13.23 -2.44
CA LEU A 183 9.64 12.75 -2.15
C LEU A 183 9.70 11.23 -2.32
N PRO A 184 10.75 10.72 -2.99
CA PRO A 184 10.89 9.29 -3.24
C PRO A 184 11.01 8.53 -1.93
N MET A 185 10.38 7.35 -1.86
CA MET A 185 10.42 6.43 -0.72
C MET A 185 9.87 6.98 0.61
N VAL A 186 9.21 8.15 0.60
CA VAL A 186 8.54 8.72 1.77
C VAL A 186 7.02 8.68 1.55
N HIS A 187 6.29 8.13 2.53
CA HIS A 187 4.84 7.93 2.42
C HIS A 187 4.06 9.22 2.70
N ASP A 188 4.01 9.66 3.96
CA ASP A 188 3.11 10.75 4.39
C ASP A 188 3.90 12.01 4.78
N SER A 189 4.68 11.93 5.85
CA SER A 189 5.47 13.06 6.39
C SER A 189 6.96 12.85 6.23
N ILE A 190 7.69 13.95 6.02
CA ILE A 190 9.16 13.97 5.99
C ILE A 190 9.67 13.71 7.41
N PRO A 191 10.56 12.72 7.60
CA PRO A 191 11.17 12.47 8.90
C PRO A 191 11.79 13.73 9.51
N PHE A 192 11.74 13.86 10.84
CA PHE A 192 12.27 14.97 11.64
C PHE A 192 11.57 16.34 11.48
N THR A 193 10.99 16.65 10.32
CA THR A 193 10.35 17.95 10.08
C THR A 193 8.82 17.91 10.21
N GLY A 194 8.19 16.74 10.05
CA GLY A 194 6.73 16.60 10.10
C GLY A 194 5.98 17.34 8.98
N MET A 195 6.72 17.87 8.00
CA MET A 195 6.16 18.47 6.78
C MET A 195 5.62 17.38 5.85
N LYS A 196 4.63 17.70 5.02
CA LYS A 196 4.13 16.74 4.02
C LYS A 196 5.23 16.37 3.04
N SER A 197 5.33 15.08 2.75
CA SER A 197 6.28 14.55 1.74
C SER A 197 5.77 14.72 0.31
N TYR A 198 4.61 15.33 0.10
CA TYR A 198 3.93 15.43 -1.18
C TYR A 198 3.20 16.76 -1.35
N LEU A 199 3.03 17.16 -2.61
CA LEU A 199 2.33 18.38 -2.98
C LEU A 199 0.83 18.11 -3.14
N PHE A 200 0.05 18.54 -2.15
CA PHE A 200 -1.41 18.41 -2.15
C PHE A 200 -2.05 19.36 -1.15
N ASN A 201 -3.20 19.94 -1.51
CA ASN A 201 -4.02 20.75 -0.62
C ASN A 201 -5.01 19.86 0.14
N ASP A 202 -4.81 19.77 1.45
CA ASP A 202 -5.56 18.93 2.37
C ASP A 202 -6.82 19.59 2.94
N ASP A 203 -7.07 20.85 2.58
CA ASP A 203 -8.29 21.56 2.94
C ASP A 203 -9.46 21.01 2.13
N VAL A 204 -10.39 20.37 2.84
CA VAL A 204 -11.60 19.77 2.27
C VAL A 204 -12.43 20.79 1.47
N THR A 205 -12.46 22.06 1.90
CA THR A 205 -13.22 23.12 1.21
C THR A 205 -12.65 23.46 -0.17
N LYS A 206 -11.37 23.14 -0.39
CA LYS A 206 -10.63 23.39 -1.64
C LYS A 206 -10.36 22.11 -2.43
N LYS A 207 -11.01 21.00 -2.07
CA LYS A 207 -10.83 19.67 -2.68
C LYS A 207 -10.88 19.73 -4.22
N GLU A 208 -11.88 20.42 -4.78
CA GLU A 208 -12.12 20.51 -6.22
C GLU A 208 -11.49 21.76 -6.89
N THR A 209 -11.27 22.82 -6.13
CA THR A 209 -10.84 24.13 -6.67
C THR A 209 -9.32 24.29 -6.68
N SER A 210 -8.58 23.59 -5.81
CA SER A 210 -7.14 23.77 -5.70
C SER A 210 -6.38 23.29 -6.94
N LEU A 211 -5.52 24.16 -7.49
CA LEU A 211 -4.61 23.81 -8.58
C LEU A 211 -3.65 22.67 -8.19
N LEU A 212 -3.21 22.62 -6.92
CA LEU A 212 -2.31 21.56 -6.43
C LEU A 212 -2.93 20.17 -6.55
N ASN A 213 -4.24 20.06 -6.26
CA ASN A 213 -4.98 18.80 -6.33
C ASN A 213 -5.22 18.35 -7.79
N LYS A 214 -5.05 19.25 -8.77
CA LYS A 214 -5.17 18.90 -10.20
C LYS A 214 -3.94 18.14 -10.72
N PHE A 215 -2.77 18.30 -10.09
CA PHE A 215 -1.52 17.59 -10.41
C PHE A 215 -1.52 16.14 -9.86
N GLN A 216 -2.57 15.39 -10.20
CA GLN A 216 -2.71 13.99 -9.83
C GLN A 216 -2.90 13.16 -11.11
N LEU A 217 -2.23 12.01 -11.16
CA LEU A 217 -2.44 11.00 -12.17
C LEU A 217 -3.79 10.32 -11.94
N PRO A 218 -4.55 10.02 -13.01
CA PRO A 218 -5.78 9.26 -12.88
C PRO A 218 -5.44 7.88 -12.32
N TYR A 219 -6.41 7.29 -11.61
CA TYR A 219 -6.25 5.94 -11.14
C TYR A 219 -6.06 4.98 -12.31
N PHE A 220 -4.98 4.21 -12.26
CA PHE A 220 -4.73 3.10 -13.15
C PHE A 220 -4.19 1.92 -12.34
N ARG A 221 -4.57 0.71 -12.74
CA ARG A 221 -4.09 -0.53 -12.14
C ARG A 221 -3.77 -1.54 -13.25
N PHE A 222 -2.61 -2.15 -13.16
CA PHE A 222 -2.24 -3.28 -14.01
C PHE A 222 -3.12 -4.51 -13.71
N PRO A 223 -3.27 -5.44 -14.65
CA PRO A 223 -3.98 -6.70 -14.42
C PRO A 223 -3.47 -7.42 -13.16
N SER A 224 -4.39 -8.00 -12.40
CA SER A 224 -4.08 -8.78 -11.21
C SER A 224 -3.78 -10.23 -11.56
N ILE A 225 -2.89 -10.86 -10.81
CA ILE A 225 -2.60 -12.31 -10.94
C ILE A 225 -3.74 -13.12 -10.31
N GLU A 226 -4.30 -12.62 -9.21
CA GLU A 226 -5.45 -13.23 -8.55
C GLU A 226 -6.42 -12.17 -8.02
N LYS A 227 -7.65 -12.59 -7.68
CA LYS A 227 -8.59 -11.79 -6.92
C LYS A 227 -8.36 -12.01 -5.43
N ILE A 228 -8.71 -11.01 -4.62
CA ILE A 228 -8.66 -11.12 -3.16
C ILE A 228 -9.64 -12.21 -2.74
N LYS A 229 -9.15 -13.21 -2.00
CA LYS A 229 -9.96 -14.29 -1.46
C LYS A 229 -10.39 -13.93 -0.04
N ARG A 230 -11.53 -14.50 0.37
CA ARG A 230 -12.01 -14.36 1.73
C ARG A 230 -10.95 -14.87 2.71
N ASN A 231 -10.81 -14.17 3.83
CA ASN A 231 -9.86 -14.37 4.89
C ASN A 231 -8.39 -14.19 4.52
N GLU A 232 -8.04 -13.68 3.34
CA GLU A 232 -6.65 -13.28 3.06
C GLU A 232 -6.29 -12.01 3.83
N ILE A 233 -5.02 -11.90 4.24
CA ILE A 233 -4.50 -10.65 4.80
C ILE A 233 -4.18 -9.71 3.63
N VAL A 234 -4.60 -8.46 3.75
CA VAL A 234 -4.49 -7.45 2.69
C VAL A 234 -3.93 -6.17 3.28
N VAL A 235 -3.01 -5.54 2.53
CA VAL A 235 -2.54 -4.18 2.81
C VAL A 235 -3.31 -3.20 1.92
N PHE A 236 -3.84 -2.14 2.52
CA PHE A 236 -4.68 -1.15 1.85
C PHE A 236 -4.55 0.21 2.53
N ASN A 237 -4.99 1.26 1.85
CA ASN A 237 -5.11 2.59 2.46
C ASN A 237 -6.43 2.72 3.21
N GLN A 238 -6.42 3.28 4.41
CA GLN A 238 -7.63 3.54 5.19
C GLN A 238 -8.58 4.46 4.41
N PRO A 239 -9.79 4.01 4.04
CA PRO A 239 -10.68 4.80 3.18
C PRO A 239 -11.20 6.09 3.81
N ALA A 240 -11.40 6.08 5.13
CA ALA A 240 -11.92 7.20 5.91
C ALA A 240 -10.82 7.95 6.69
N ASP A 241 -9.58 7.92 6.22
CA ASP A 241 -8.47 8.62 6.86
C ASP A 241 -8.73 10.14 6.90
N THR A 242 -8.71 10.70 8.12
CA THR A 242 -8.78 12.13 8.40
C THR A 242 -7.57 12.61 9.21
N LEU A 243 -6.60 11.74 9.50
CA LEU A 243 -5.45 12.06 10.35
C LEU A 243 -4.41 12.84 9.55
N ARG A 244 -3.72 13.78 10.19
CA ARG A 244 -2.50 14.37 9.61
C ARG A 244 -1.37 13.35 9.58
N ASP A 245 -1.18 12.69 10.70
CA ASP A 245 -0.12 11.72 10.98
C ASP A 245 -0.78 10.44 11.53
N MET A 246 -0.33 9.27 11.06
CA MET A 246 -0.81 7.98 11.52
C MET A 246 -0.56 7.76 13.02
N ASP A 247 0.45 8.43 13.58
CA ASP A 247 0.83 8.28 14.98
C ASP A 247 0.08 9.27 15.92
N ASN A 248 -0.73 10.19 15.37
CA ASN A 248 -1.56 11.12 16.14
C ASN A 248 -3.06 10.90 15.89
N PHE A 249 -3.72 10.20 16.81
CA PHE A 249 -5.15 9.90 16.77
C PHE A 249 -6.07 11.05 17.22
N LYS A 250 -5.53 12.21 17.59
CA LYS A 250 -6.28 13.42 17.97
C LYS A 250 -5.81 14.61 17.14
N PRO A 251 -6.10 14.62 15.82
CA PRO A 251 -5.71 15.74 14.98
C PRO A 251 -6.50 17.00 15.33
N ASP A 252 -5.92 18.16 15.04
CA ASP A 252 -6.52 19.49 15.24
C ASP A 252 -7.72 19.74 14.29
N ARG A 253 -7.73 19.08 13.13
CA ARG A 253 -8.81 19.11 12.14
C ARG A 253 -8.81 17.85 11.26
N ASN A 254 -9.78 17.73 10.36
CA ASN A 254 -9.78 16.67 9.35
C ASN A 254 -8.86 17.00 8.17
N TYR A 255 -7.97 16.08 7.82
CA TYR A 255 -7.02 16.21 6.72
C TYR A 255 -7.47 15.36 5.52
N TYR A 256 -7.71 16.01 4.37
CA TYR A 256 -8.00 15.30 3.13
C TYR A 256 -6.70 14.86 2.43
N LYS A 257 -6.58 13.57 2.11
CA LYS A 257 -5.38 13.00 1.47
C LYS A 257 -5.72 12.30 0.16
N PRO A 258 -4.83 12.33 -0.85
CA PRO A 258 -4.95 11.47 -2.02
C PRO A 258 -4.82 10.00 -1.59
N ILE A 259 -5.48 9.10 -2.33
CA ILE A 259 -5.65 7.68 -1.94
C ILE A 259 -4.30 7.01 -1.65
N ASP A 260 -3.27 7.30 -2.45
CA ASP A 260 -1.94 6.72 -2.33
C ASP A 260 -1.11 7.29 -1.17
N LYS A 261 -1.60 8.33 -0.47
CA LYS A 261 -0.96 8.96 0.69
C LYS A 261 -1.73 8.79 1.99
N LYS A 262 -2.94 8.21 1.94
CA LYS A 262 -3.68 7.79 3.13
C LYS A 262 -2.90 6.74 3.93
N THR A 263 -3.22 6.65 5.21
CA THR A 263 -2.66 5.70 6.18
C THR A 263 -2.72 4.26 5.65
N ASN A 264 -1.59 3.55 5.70
CA ASN A 264 -1.53 2.15 5.28
C ASN A 264 -1.95 1.25 6.46
N LEU A 265 -2.91 0.37 6.23
CA LEU A 265 -3.38 -0.61 7.20
C LEU A 265 -3.20 -2.03 6.64
N VAL A 266 -3.00 -2.98 7.54
CA VAL A 266 -3.05 -4.42 7.26
C VAL A 266 -4.18 -5.04 8.05
N LYS A 267 -5.07 -5.78 7.39
CA LYS A 267 -6.21 -6.45 8.00
C LYS A 267 -6.55 -7.72 7.24
N ARG A 268 -7.42 -8.55 7.81
CA ARG A 268 -8.00 -9.71 7.14
C ARG A 268 -9.24 -9.33 6.34
N CYS A 269 -9.34 -9.78 5.10
CA CYS A 269 -10.48 -9.59 4.22
C CYS A 269 -11.62 -10.56 4.57
N VAL A 270 -12.43 -10.21 5.55
CA VAL A 270 -13.49 -11.07 6.07
C VAL A 270 -14.69 -11.17 5.13
N GLY A 271 -15.04 -10.09 4.44
CA GLY A 271 -16.13 -10.05 3.46
C GLY A 271 -15.63 -9.62 2.08
N ILE A 272 -16.08 -10.34 1.04
CA ILE A 272 -15.76 -10.07 -0.37
C ILE A 272 -16.99 -9.55 -1.13
N PRO A 273 -16.84 -8.95 -2.32
CA PRO A 273 -17.95 -8.43 -3.10
C PRO A 273 -19.09 -9.44 -3.29
N GLY A 274 -20.31 -9.03 -2.96
CA GLY A 274 -21.50 -9.87 -3.09
C GLY A 274 -21.91 -10.61 -1.81
N ASP A 275 -21.06 -10.62 -0.78
CA ASP A 275 -21.39 -11.26 0.49
C ASP A 275 -22.45 -10.47 1.29
N SER A 276 -23.27 -11.18 2.05
CA SER A 276 -23.94 -10.63 3.22
C SER A 276 -23.09 -10.93 4.46
N LEU A 277 -22.82 -9.93 5.29
CA LEU A 277 -22.02 -10.04 6.50
C LEU A 277 -22.83 -9.67 7.73
N GLU A 278 -22.72 -10.46 8.77
CA GLU A 278 -23.31 -10.23 10.09
C GLU A 278 -22.34 -10.69 11.18
N ILE A 279 -22.37 -10.07 12.35
CA ILE A 279 -21.65 -10.52 13.54
C ILE A 279 -22.67 -10.80 14.63
N ARG A 280 -22.63 -11.99 15.22
CA ARG A 280 -23.48 -12.41 16.33
C ARG A 280 -22.61 -12.94 17.45
N GLU A 281 -22.65 -12.28 18.60
CA GLU A 281 -21.86 -12.67 19.78
C GLU A 281 -20.36 -12.85 19.46
N GLY A 282 -19.80 -11.91 18.69
CA GLY A 282 -18.40 -11.91 18.25
C GLY A 282 -18.07 -12.86 17.08
N ASN A 283 -18.98 -13.77 16.71
CA ASN A 283 -18.80 -14.68 15.60
C ASN A 283 -19.25 -14.03 14.29
N VAL A 284 -18.44 -14.14 13.25
CA VAL A 284 -18.76 -13.60 11.93
C VAL A 284 -19.56 -14.63 11.14
N TYR A 285 -20.66 -14.19 10.54
CA TYR A 285 -21.49 -14.94 9.62
C TYR A 285 -21.41 -14.32 8.23
N ILE A 286 -21.16 -15.14 7.22
CA ILE A 286 -21.16 -14.76 5.81
C ILE A 286 -22.24 -15.55 5.09
N ASN A 287 -23.17 -14.84 4.45
CA ASN A 287 -24.34 -15.42 3.77
C ASN A 287 -25.12 -16.38 4.70
N GLY A 288 -25.28 -15.98 5.97
CA GLY A 288 -25.98 -16.74 7.01
C GLY A 288 -25.20 -17.92 7.61
N LYS A 289 -24.00 -18.25 7.11
CA LYS A 289 -23.17 -19.35 7.61
C LYS A 289 -22.02 -18.80 8.45
N ILE A 290 -21.65 -19.50 9.52
CA ILE A 290 -20.48 -19.12 10.32
C ILE A 290 -19.21 -19.12 9.44
N GLY A 291 -18.43 -18.05 9.55
CA GLY A 291 -17.21 -17.88 8.76
C GLY A 291 -16.09 -18.79 9.25
N ASN A 292 -15.55 -19.62 8.36
CA ASN A 292 -14.40 -20.46 8.64
C ASN A 292 -13.10 -19.68 8.44
N LEU A 293 -12.32 -19.51 9.50
CA LEU A 293 -11.00 -18.88 9.42
C LEU A 293 -9.92 -19.92 9.13
N PRO A 294 -8.85 -19.56 8.40
CA PRO A 294 -7.70 -20.46 8.22
C PRO A 294 -6.97 -20.66 9.56
N GLU A 295 -6.22 -21.76 9.69
CA GLU A 295 -5.46 -22.07 10.92
C GLU A 295 -4.45 -20.98 11.29
N SER A 296 -3.91 -20.29 10.28
CA SER A 296 -3.02 -19.14 10.46
C SER A 296 -3.70 -17.91 11.11
N ALA A 297 -5.04 -17.86 11.17
CA ALA A 297 -5.78 -16.76 11.79
C ALA A 297 -5.96 -16.99 13.29
N LYS A 298 -5.17 -16.28 14.09
CA LYS A 298 -5.20 -16.39 15.56
C LYS A 298 -6.03 -15.26 16.17
N THR A 299 -7.34 -15.32 16.00
CA THR A 299 -8.22 -14.25 16.50
C THR A 299 -8.21 -14.14 18.02
N GLN A 300 -8.16 -12.91 18.53
CA GLN A 300 -8.19 -12.60 19.95
C GLN A 300 -9.45 -11.85 20.36
N TYR A 301 -9.85 -12.08 21.61
CA TYR A 301 -10.97 -11.44 22.31
C TYR A 301 -10.53 -11.10 23.73
N ASN A 302 -11.28 -10.23 24.38
CA ASN A 302 -11.10 -9.86 25.78
C ASN A 302 -11.83 -10.88 26.66
N PHE A 303 -11.20 -11.23 27.78
CA PHE A 303 -11.71 -12.18 28.76
C PHE A 303 -11.56 -11.62 30.16
N PHE A 304 -12.56 -11.88 31.00
CA PHE A 304 -12.44 -11.80 32.44
C PHE A 304 -11.99 -13.16 32.99
N ILE A 305 -10.89 -13.17 33.73
CA ILE A 305 -10.33 -14.34 34.39
C ILE A 305 -10.53 -14.16 35.89
N ASP A 306 -11.48 -14.88 36.46
CA ASP A 306 -11.77 -14.84 37.89
C ASP A 306 -10.75 -15.68 38.67
N THR A 307 -9.97 -15.02 39.52
CA THR A 307 -9.02 -15.66 40.44
C THR A 307 -9.37 -15.41 41.91
N LYS A 308 -10.52 -14.77 42.18
CA LYS A 308 -10.93 -14.29 43.51
C LYS A 308 -9.85 -13.47 44.21
N GLY A 309 -9.16 -12.61 43.46
CA GLY A 309 -8.11 -11.72 43.98
C GLY A 309 -6.72 -12.38 44.15
N ASN A 310 -6.60 -13.68 43.89
CA ASN A 310 -5.29 -14.34 43.90
C ASN A 310 -4.50 -13.97 42.65
N THR A 311 -3.20 -13.74 42.81
CA THR A 311 -2.33 -13.36 41.71
C THR A 311 -1.82 -14.58 40.95
N ILE A 312 -1.69 -14.45 39.63
CA ILE A 312 -0.95 -15.39 38.79
C ILE A 312 0.42 -14.77 38.54
N ASN A 313 1.47 -15.60 38.55
CA ASN A 313 2.82 -15.16 38.19
C ASN A 313 2.80 -14.46 36.81
N GLN A 314 3.38 -13.26 36.75
CA GLN A 314 3.32 -12.40 35.54
C GLN A 314 4.05 -13.02 34.35
N ASP A 315 5.19 -13.69 34.59
CA ASP A 315 5.91 -14.41 33.54
C ASP A 315 5.11 -15.60 33.02
N ALA A 316 4.34 -16.26 33.88
CA ALA A 316 3.43 -17.32 33.46
C ALA A 316 2.29 -16.76 32.58
N LEU A 317 1.68 -15.63 32.96
CA LEU A 317 0.67 -14.97 32.13
C LEU A 317 1.18 -14.69 30.71
N VAL A 318 2.41 -14.18 30.59
CA VAL A 318 3.00 -13.84 29.28
C VAL A 318 3.48 -15.07 28.52
N ASN A 319 4.33 -15.90 29.13
CA ASN A 319 5.11 -16.92 28.43
C ASN A 319 4.41 -18.28 28.37
N ILE A 320 3.51 -18.58 29.31
CA ILE A 320 2.74 -19.85 29.33
C ILE A 320 1.35 -19.64 28.71
N TYR A 321 0.65 -18.57 29.13
CA TYR A 321 -0.73 -18.32 28.71
C TYR A 321 -0.85 -17.32 27.55
N GLY A 322 0.26 -16.72 27.11
CA GLY A 322 0.29 -15.88 25.92
C GLY A 322 -0.34 -14.49 26.10
N ALA A 323 -0.60 -14.03 27.31
CA ALA A 323 -1.14 -12.70 27.54
C ALA A 323 -0.15 -11.62 27.09
N LYS A 324 -0.60 -10.72 26.21
CA LYS A 324 0.20 -9.58 25.73
C LYS A 324 -0.49 -8.24 26.04
N GLU A 325 -1.81 -8.23 25.94
CA GLU A 325 -2.65 -7.06 26.18
C GLU A 325 -3.73 -7.39 27.21
N GLY A 326 -4.27 -6.32 27.80
CA GLY A 326 -5.19 -6.39 28.93
C GLY A 326 -5.02 -5.18 29.84
N MET A 327 -5.74 -5.18 30.95
CA MET A 327 -5.59 -4.19 31.99
C MET A 327 -4.23 -4.35 32.68
N LYS A 328 -3.46 -3.28 32.77
CA LYS A 328 -2.13 -3.24 33.39
C LYS A 328 -2.01 -2.06 34.34
N TYR A 329 -1.18 -2.21 35.37
CA TYR A 329 -0.72 -1.07 36.16
C TYR A 329 0.30 -0.24 35.37
N ASP A 330 0.62 0.97 35.86
CA ASP A 330 1.58 1.87 35.22
C ASP A 330 2.98 1.26 35.05
N ASN A 331 3.34 0.29 35.91
CA ASN A 331 4.59 -0.46 35.82
C ASN A 331 4.57 -1.56 34.73
N GLY A 332 3.48 -1.71 33.98
CA GLY A 332 3.34 -2.65 32.87
C GLY A 332 2.91 -4.08 33.25
N THR A 333 2.75 -4.38 34.55
CA THR A 333 2.28 -5.70 35.00
C THR A 333 0.76 -5.82 34.87
N PHE A 334 0.25 -7.03 34.62
CA PHE A 334 -1.19 -7.26 34.50
C PHE A 334 -1.88 -7.01 35.83
N ALA A 335 -2.94 -6.21 35.78
CA ALA A 335 -3.68 -5.75 36.93
C ALA A 335 -4.93 -6.60 37.17
N LEU A 336 -5.30 -6.68 38.45
CA LEU A 336 -6.60 -7.18 38.88
C LEU A 336 -7.59 -6.02 38.93
N THR A 337 -8.82 -6.27 38.52
CA THR A 337 -9.97 -5.39 38.77
C THR A 337 -10.27 -5.34 40.26
N ASN A 338 -11.11 -4.40 40.68
CA ASN A 338 -11.61 -4.32 42.07
C ASN A 338 -12.41 -5.56 42.50
N THR A 339 -12.88 -6.36 41.54
CA THR A 339 -13.57 -7.63 41.77
C THR A 339 -12.62 -8.84 41.82
N GLY A 340 -11.30 -8.62 41.75
CA GLY A 340 -10.29 -9.67 41.82
C GLY A 340 -10.19 -10.51 40.54
N GLN A 341 -10.46 -9.91 39.37
CA GLN A 341 -10.41 -10.58 38.07
C GLN A 341 -9.30 -9.97 37.20
N TYR A 342 -8.64 -10.75 36.37
CA TYR A 342 -7.82 -10.20 35.29
C TYR A 342 -8.70 -9.87 34.08
N PHE A 343 -8.39 -8.78 33.38
CA PHE A 343 -8.96 -8.47 32.06
C PHE A 343 -7.86 -8.62 31.00
N LEU A 344 -7.89 -9.70 30.23
CA LEU A 344 -6.83 -10.08 29.29
C LEU A 344 -7.35 -10.26 27.87
N THR A 345 -6.54 -9.87 26.89
CA THR A 345 -6.79 -10.14 25.47
C THR A 345 -6.10 -11.44 25.07
N LEU A 346 -6.88 -12.47 24.73
CA LEU A 346 -6.41 -13.83 24.50
C LEU A 346 -7.09 -14.46 23.28
N THR A 347 -6.46 -15.47 22.70
CA THR A 347 -7.17 -16.41 21.82
C THR A 347 -8.09 -17.32 22.64
N ASN A 348 -9.08 -17.94 21.99
CA ASN A 348 -9.96 -18.91 22.68
C ASN A 348 -9.17 -20.07 23.30
N ASN A 349 -8.10 -20.53 22.63
CA ASN A 349 -7.27 -21.64 23.11
C ASN A 349 -6.43 -21.24 24.32
N GLU A 350 -5.87 -20.03 24.32
CA GLU A 350 -5.13 -19.48 25.47
C GLU A 350 -6.05 -19.28 26.68
N ALA A 351 -7.25 -18.76 26.46
CA ALA A 351 -8.26 -18.62 27.51
C ALA A 351 -8.68 -19.99 28.08
N ALA A 352 -8.83 -21.02 27.23
CA ALA A 352 -9.10 -22.39 27.66
C ALA A 352 -7.93 -23.03 28.41
N ALA A 353 -6.67 -22.66 28.11
CA ALA A 353 -5.51 -23.14 28.86
C ALA A 353 -5.50 -22.58 30.29
N LEU A 354 -5.93 -21.33 30.49
CA LEU A 354 -6.01 -20.70 31.82
C LEU A 354 -6.98 -21.40 32.78
N THR A 355 -8.03 -22.08 32.28
CA THR A 355 -8.97 -22.81 33.16
C THR A 355 -8.30 -23.97 33.90
N LYS A 356 -7.13 -24.42 33.45
CA LYS A 356 -6.35 -25.48 34.09
C LYS A 356 -5.48 -24.97 35.24
N ASN A 357 -5.34 -23.65 35.40
CA ASN A 357 -4.58 -23.06 36.49
C ASN A 357 -5.37 -23.20 37.82
N PRO A 358 -4.79 -23.76 38.90
CA PRO A 358 -5.49 -23.99 40.18
C PRO A 358 -6.14 -22.74 40.79
N VAL A 359 -5.55 -21.57 40.50
CA VAL A 359 -5.97 -20.28 41.02
C VAL A 359 -7.20 -19.73 40.28
N VAL A 360 -7.40 -20.14 39.01
CA VAL A 360 -8.50 -19.66 38.16
C VAL A 360 -9.79 -20.39 38.53
N LYS A 361 -10.85 -19.63 38.82
CA LYS A 361 -12.19 -20.12 39.18
C LYS A 361 -13.19 -19.98 38.03
N GLY A 362 -12.93 -19.08 37.09
CA GLY A 362 -13.76 -18.89 35.91
C GLY A 362 -13.06 -18.11 34.82
N VAL A 363 -13.42 -18.40 33.58
CA VAL A 363 -12.97 -17.66 32.40
C VAL A 363 -14.21 -17.30 31.60
N LYS A 364 -14.48 -16.00 31.45
CA LYS A 364 -15.65 -15.49 30.73
C LYS A 364 -15.19 -14.57 29.61
N LYS A 365 -15.58 -14.88 28.36
CA LYS A 365 -15.38 -13.97 27.24
C LYS A 365 -16.22 -12.71 27.47
N TYR A 366 -15.59 -11.55 27.29
CA TYR A 366 -16.28 -10.27 27.35
C TYR A 366 -16.79 -9.92 25.95
N LEU A 367 -18.11 -9.74 25.82
CA LEU A 367 -18.77 -9.34 24.59
C LEU A 367 -19.74 -8.21 24.91
N SER A 368 -19.79 -7.19 24.05
CA SER A 368 -20.81 -6.14 24.16
C SER A 368 -22.21 -6.73 23.98
N PRO A 369 -23.17 -6.45 24.87
CA PRO A 369 -24.55 -6.93 24.75
C PRO A 369 -25.21 -6.50 23.44
N LYS A 370 -26.11 -7.34 22.91
CA LYS A 370 -26.89 -7.00 21.71
C LYS A 370 -27.86 -5.87 22.03
N GLY A 371 -27.94 -4.86 21.16
CA GLY A 371 -28.84 -3.71 21.32
C GLY A 371 -28.16 -2.48 21.93
N GLU A 372 -26.94 -2.62 22.45
CA GLU A 372 -26.14 -1.48 22.90
C GLU A 372 -25.37 -0.88 21.72
N ASP A 373 -25.56 0.41 21.47
CA ASP A 373 -24.83 1.14 20.44
C ASP A 373 -23.33 1.23 20.80
N GLY A 374 -22.50 0.71 19.92
CA GLY A 374 -21.04 0.75 20.03
C GLY A 374 -20.41 1.87 19.19
N GLY A 375 -21.20 2.77 18.60
CA GLY A 375 -20.69 3.82 17.71
C GLY A 375 -20.03 3.25 16.44
N VAL A 376 -20.45 2.06 16.02
CA VAL A 376 -19.94 1.37 14.82
C VAL A 376 -20.67 1.87 13.56
N PHE A 377 -20.06 1.68 12.40
CA PHE A 377 -20.65 1.96 11.09
C PHE A 377 -22.05 1.34 10.97
N PRO A 378 -23.07 2.04 10.41
CA PRO A 378 -23.04 3.37 9.81
C PRO A 378 -23.21 4.55 10.80
N HIS A 379 -22.99 4.33 12.10
CA HIS A 379 -23.16 5.29 13.19
C HIS A 379 -24.61 5.73 13.38
N ILE A 380 -25.51 4.75 13.45
CA ILE A 380 -26.93 4.96 13.72
C ILE A 380 -27.26 4.28 15.07
N PRO A 381 -27.43 5.06 16.16
CA PRO A 381 -27.66 4.49 17.48
C PRO A 381 -28.89 3.59 17.57
N SER A 382 -29.95 3.90 16.80
CA SER A 382 -31.20 3.12 16.81
C SER A 382 -31.07 1.69 16.25
N LEU A 383 -29.94 1.35 15.60
CA LEU A 383 -29.66 -0.03 15.19
C LEU A 383 -29.17 -0.91 16.36
N GLY A 384 -28.66 -0.31 17.44
CA GLY A 384 -28.10 -1.05 18.58
C GLY A 384 -26.94 -1.97 18.20
N TRP A 385 -26.18 -1.59 17.17
CA TRP A 385 -25.03 -2.35 16.67
C TRP A 385 -23.77 -1.99 17.45
N ASN A 386 -22.92 -2.97 17.67
CA ASN A 386 -21.60 -2.82 18.27
C ASN A 386 -20.59 -3.78 17.63
N VAL A 387 -19.37 -3.82 18.17
CA VAL A 387 -18.25 -4.59 17.59
C VAL A 387 -18.46 -6.12 17.62
N ASP A 388 -19.34 -6.59 18.50
CA ASP A 388 -19.65 -8.01 18.74
C ASP A 388 -21.03 -8.42 18.21
N ASN A 389 -21.91 -7.45 17.92
CA ASN A 389 -23.25 -7.66 17.36
C ASN A 389 -23.53 -6.63 16.28
N PHE A 390 -23.46 -7.02 15.01
CA PHE A 390 -23.40 -6.09 13.88
C PHE A 390 -24.15 -6.63 12.66
N GLY A 391 -24.85 -5.76 11.93
CA GLY A 391 -25.47 -6.11 10.67
C GLY A 391 -26.85 -6.78 10.82
N PRO A 392 -27.33 -7.47 9.79
CA PRO A 392 -26.62 -7.81 8.54
C PRO A 392 -26.40 -6.61 7.60
N ILE A 393 -25.33 -6.67 6.80
CA ILE A 393 -25.07 -5.74 5.69
C ILE A 393 -24.73 -6.50 4.40
N TYR A 394 -24.87 -5.84 3.25
CA TYR A 394 -24.44 -6.36 1.96
C TYR A 394 -23.11 -5.71 1.55
N ILE A 395 -22.13 -6.51 1.15
CA ILE A 395 -20.82 -6.04 0.67
C ILE A 395 -20.93 -5.72 -0.82
N PRO A 396 -20.77 -4.44 -1.23
CA PRO A 396 -21.01 -4.03 -2.61
C PRO A 396 -20.11 -4.70 -3.66
N GLN A 397 -20.71 -4.99 -4.81
CA GLN A 397 -20.06 -5.63 -5.95
C GLN A 397 -20.24 -4.79 -7.20
N LYS A 398 -19.16 -4.66 -7.99
CA LYS A 398 -19.16 -3.91 -9.25
C LYS A 398 -20.29 -4.40 -10.16
N GLY A 399 -21.08 -3.47 -10.68
CA GLY A 399 -22.19 -3.73 -11.59
C GLY A 399 -23.48 -4.22 -10.92
N LYS A 400 -23.48 -4.50 -9.61
CA LYS A 400 -24.70 -4.86 -8.88
C LYS A 400 -25.51 -3.60 -8.56
N THR A 401 -26.82 -3.70 -8.74
CA THR A 401 -27.78 -2.66 -8.35
C THR A 401 -28.46 -3.00 -7.03
N ILE A 402 -28.61 -2.02 -6.16
CA ILE A 402 -29.39 -2.10 -4.91
C ILE A 402 -30.51 -1.07 -4.91
N LYS A 403 -31.58 -1.35 -4.15
CA LYS A 403 -32.62 -0.36 -3.84
C LYS A 403 -32.02 0.71 -2.93
N LEU A 404 -32.28 1.98 -3.25
CA LEU A 404 -31.80 3.13 -2.50
C LEU A 404 -32.99 3.92 -1.95
N ASP A 405 -33.02 4.04 -0.62
CA ASP A 405 -34.01 4.77 0.16
C ASP A 405 -33.34 5.36 1.42
N LEU A 406 -34.07 6.12 2.23
CA LEU A 406 -33.50 6.77 3.42
C LEU A 406 -33.01 5.80 4.50
N LYS A 407 -33.44 4.52 4.49
CA LYS A 407 -32.99 3.50 5.45
C LYS A 407 -31.68 2.86 5.00
N THR A 408 -31.55 2.61 3.70
CA THR A 408 -30.36 2.00 3.08
C THR A 408 -29.25 3.02 2.81
N LEU A 409 -29.61 4.28 2.56
CA LEU A 409 -28.67 5.34 2.19
C LEU A 409 -27.50 5.50 3.16
N PRO A 410 -27.66 5.46 4.51
CA PRO A 410 -26.53 5.59 5.42
C PRO A 410 -25.44 4.53 5.21
N LEU A 411 -25.80 3.32 4.76
CA LEU A 411 -24.83 2.28 4.44
C LEU A 411 -24.02 2.64 3.19
N TYR A 412 -24.63 3.24 2.18
CA TYR A 412 -23.99 3.45 0.87
C TYR A 412 -23.61 4.90 0.56
N LYS A 413 -23.96 5.85 1.44
CA LYS A 413 -23.72 7.29 1.25
C LYS A 413 -22.27 7.60 0.91
N ARG A 414 -21.32 7.08 1.70
CA ARG A 414 -19.88 7.31 1.48
C ARG A 414 -19.38 6.67 0.18
N ILE A 415 -19.93 5.52 -0.21
CA ILE A 415 -19.62 4.91 -1.51
C ILE A 415 -20.01 5.83 -2.64
N ILE A 416 -21.26 6.31 -2.62
CA ILE A 416 -21.83 7.15 -3.68
C ILE A 416 -21.08 8.48 -3.77
N GLN A 417 -20.84 9.16 -2.64
CA GLN A 417 -20.26 10.49 -2.58
C GLN A 417 -18.73 10.51 -2.69
N GLU A 418 -18.05 9.73 -1.86
CA GLU A 418 -16.59 9.86 -1.71
C GLU A 418 -15.81 8.87 -2.57
N TYR A 419 -16.30 7.64 -2.74
CA TYR A 419 -15.53 6.59 -3.42
C TYR A 419 -15.84 6.49 -4.91
N GLU A 420 -17.05 6.86 -5.33
CA GLU A 420 -17.51 6.84 -6.72
C GLU A 420 -17.83 8.24 -7.27
N GLU A 421 -17.51 9.28 -6.49
CA GLU A 421 -17.48 10.70 -6.86
C GLU A 421 -18.78 11.21 -7.50
N ASN A 422 -19.93 10.83 -6.94
CA ASN A 422 -21.22 11.38 -7.37
C ASN A 422 -21.70 12.48 -6.41
N ASN A 423 -22.38 13.49 -6.98
CA ASN A 423 -23.09 14.49 -6.19
C ASN A 423 -24.39 13.86 -5.65
N LEU A 424 -24.48 13.70 -4.33
CA LEU A 424 -25.67 13.18 -3.65
C LEU A 424 -26.31 14.28 -2.81
N LYS A 425 -27.60 14.52 -3.03
CA LYS A 425 -28.44 15.43 -2.24
C LYS A 425 -29.71 14.72 -1.77
N ILE A 426 -30.27 15.20 -0.67
CA ILE A 426 -31.57 14.78 -0.17
C ILE A 426 -32.43 16.03 -0.11
N GLU A 427 -33.51 16.06 -0.89
CA GLU A 427 -34.44 17.19 -0.97
C GLU A 427 -35.86 16.67 -0.72
N ASN A 428 -36.52 17.17 0.33
CA ASN A 428 -37.89 16.76 0.72
C ASN A 428 -38.07 15.23 0.80
N GLY A 429 -37.08 14.51 1.34
CA GLY A 429 -37.10 13.05 1.45
C GLY A 429 -36.79 12.28 0.16
N THR A 430 -36.56 12.99 -0.96
CA THR A 430 -36.15 12.40 -2.24
C THR A 430 -34.64 12.39 -2.37
N ILE A 431 -34.08 11.26 -2.81
CA ILE A 431 -32.64 11.10 -3.04
C ILE A 431 -32.32 11.50 -4.48
N LEU A 432 -31.39 12.45 -4.64
CA LEU A 432 -30.90 12.92 -5.92
C LEU A 432 -29.43 12.53 -6.09
N ILE A 433 -29.09 11.85 -7.18
CA ILE A 433 -27.70 11.54 -7.58
C ILE A 433 -27.42 12.25 -8.90
N ASN A 434 -26.42 13.13 -8.91
CA ASN A 434 -26.04 13.96 -10.05
C ASN A 434 -27.24 14.74 -10.63
N GLY A 435 -28.10 15.26 -9.74
CA GLY A 435 -29.31 16.01 -10.10
C GLY A 435 -30.50 15.18 -10.56
N LYS A 436 -30.41 13.84 -10.58
CA LYS A 436 -31.50 12.95 -10.98
C LYS A 436 -32.06 12.18 -9.79
N VAL A 437 -33.38 12.02 -9.75
CA VAL A 437 -34.05 11.18 -8.73
C VAL A 437 -33.52 9.75 -8.83
N ALA A 438 -33.06 9.20 -7.71
CA ALA A 438 -32.46 7.88 -7.62
C ALA A 438 -33.19 7.03 -6.57
N THR A 439 -33.86 5.98 -7.03
CA THR A 439 -34.48 4.94 -6.19
C THR A 439 -33.65 3.66 -6.14
N THR A 440 -32.57 3.63 -6.92
CA THR A 440 -31.61 2.52 -7.01
C THR A 440 -30.20 3.06 -7.21
N TYR A 441 -29.19 2.27 -6.87
CA TYR A 441 -27.79 2.59 -7.15
C TYR A 441 -27.03 1.38 -7.70
N THR A 442 -26.22 1.58 -8.73
CA THR A 442 -25.34 0.56 -9.32
C THR A 442 -23.89 0.89 -9.01
N PHE A 443 -23.20 -0.03 -8.33
CA PHE A 443 -21.82 0.18 -7.90
C PHE A 443 -20.84 0.13 -9.08
N LYS A 444 -19.89 1.07 -9.12
CA LYS A 444 -18.85 1.19 -10.18
C LYS A 444 -17.61 0.35 -9.90
N GLN A 445 -17.41 -0.10 -8.66
CA GLN A 445 -16.26 -0.94 -8.27
C GLN A 445 -16.61 -1.97 -7.19
N ASP A 446 -15.66 -2.87 -6.94
CA ASP A 446 -15.74 -3.89 -5.89
C ASP A 446 -15.34 -3.32 -4.53
N TYR A 447 -16.00 -3.82 -3.48
CA TYR A 447 -15.78 -3.41 -2.10
C TYR A 447 -15.51 -4.61 -1.20
N TYR A 448 -14.77 -4.37 -0.12
CA TYR A 448 -14.33 -5.41 0.81
C TYR A 448 -14.57 -4.99 2.26
N TRP A 449 -14.74 -5.99 3.11
CA TRP A 449 -14.85 -5.82 4.56
C TRP A 449 -13.57 -6.30 5.24
N MET A 450 -12.81 -5.37 5.80
CA MET A 450 -11.49 -5.62 6.37
C MET A 450 -11.55 -5.55 7.90
N MET A 451 -11.18 -6.63 8.60
CA MET A 451 -11.20 -6.71 10.06
C MET A 451 -9.85 -7.14 10.64
N GLY A 452 -9.52 -6.66 11.83
CA GLY A 452 -8.35 -7.13 12.56
C GLY A 452 -8.59 -8.49 13.21
N ASP A 453 -7.53 -9.28 13.36
CA ASP A 453 -7.62 -10.55 14.10
C ASP A 453 -7.71 -10.30 15.61
N ASN A 454 -7.18 -9.18 16.10
CA ASN A 454 -7.39 -8.71 17.47
C ASN A 454 -8.73 -7.97 17.56
N ARG A 455 -9.82 -8.73 17.72
CA ARG A 455 -11.19 -8.30 17.39
C ARG A 455 -11.67 -7.11 18.19
N GLN A 456 -11.28 -6.97 19.45
CA GLN A 456 -11.74 -5.86 20.29
C GLN A 456 -10.71 -4.73 20.40
N ASN A 457 -9.47 -4.94 19.93
CA ASN A 457 -8.41 -3.91 19.90
C ASN A 457 -8.02 -3.57 18.45
N SER A 458 -9.01 -3.46 17.56
CA SER A 458 -8.81 -3.15 16.15
C SER A 458 -9.79 -2.09 15.66
N LEU A 459 -9.25 -0.92 15.30
CA LEU A 459 -9.96 0.05 14.48
C LEU A 459 -9.97 -0.44 13.02
N ASP A 460 -11.12 -0.92 12.55
CA ASP A 460 -11.29 -1.56 11.25
C ASP A 460 -12.66 -1.25 10.61
N ALA A 461 -13.07 -1.99 9.58
CA ALA A 461 -14.26 -1.71 8.78
C ALA A 461 -15.54 -1.56 9.62
N ARG A 462 -15.61 -2.17 10.80
CA ARG A 462 -16.72 -1.98 11.74
C ARG A 462 -16.89 -0.52 12.15
N PHE A 463 -15.84 0.30 12.12
CA PHE A 463 -15.90 1.71 12.52
C PHE A 463 -15.99 2.69 11.34
N TRP A 464 -15.55 2.32 10.13
CA TRP A 464 -15.53 3.27 9.00
C TRP A 464 -16.18 2.78 7.70
N GLY A 465 -16.61 1.51 7.65
CA GLY A 465 -17.35 0.92 6.54
C GLY A 465 -16.48 0.18 5.52
N TYR A 466 -16.86 0.28 4.25
CA TYR A 466 -16.31 -0.54 3.16
C TYR A 466 -14.95 -0.07 2.63
N VAL A 467 -14.09 -1.01 2.23
CA VAL A 467 -12.84 -0.72 1.48
C VAL A 467 -13.10 -0.83 -0.02
N PRO A 468 -13.04 0.27 -0.79
CA PRO A 468 -13.05 0.17 -2.24
C PRO A 468 -11.76 -0.47 -2.78
N PHE A 469 -11.87 -1.23 -3.88
CA PHE A 469 -10.73 -1.90 -4.51
C PHE A 469 -9.58 -0.95 -4.91
N ASN A 470 -9.87 0.32 -5.22
CA ASN A 470 -8.85 1.31 -5.55
C ASN A 470 -7.91 1.67 -4.37
N HIS A 471 -8.30 1.35 -3.12
CA HIS A 471 -7.47 1.54 -1.93
C HIS A 471 -6.56 0.33 -1.63
N VAL A 472 -6.76 -0.82 -2.28
CA VAL A 472 -5.93 -2.02 -2.06
C VAL A 472 -4.51 -1.79 -2.58
N ILE A 473 -3.50 -2.08 -1.77
CA ILE A 473 -2.09 -1.96 -2.14
C ILE A 473 -1.55 -3.30 -2.63
N GLY A 474 -1.73 -4.37 -1.85
CA GLY A 474 -1.17 -5.67 -2.19
C GLY A 474 -1.35 -6.73 -1.12
N LYS A 475 -0.78 -7.90 -1.40
CA LYS A 475 -0.80 -9.09 -0.55
C LYS A 475 0.50 -9.15 0.26
N PRO A 476 0.48 -9.10 1.60
CA PRO A 476 1.65 -9.46 2.38
C PRO A 476 1.95 -10.93 2.15
N VAL A 477 3.14 -11.23 1.61
CA VAL A 477 3.53 -12.59 1.23
C VAL A 477 4.53 -13.19 2.20
N PHE A 478 5.35 -12.36 2.85
CA PHE A 478 6.55 -12.84 3.52
C PHE A 478 6.98 -11.92 4.66
N ILE A 479 7.36 -12.49 5.81
CA ILE A 479 8.01 -11.80 6.92
C ILE A 479 9.52 -11.99 6.75
N TRP A 480 10.21 -10.96 6.28
CA TRP A 480 11.66 -11.06 6.05
C TRP A 480 12.48 -10.82 7.33
N PHE A 481 11.92 -10.09 8.29
CA PHE A 481 12.52 -9.87 9.60
C PHE A 481 11.45 -9.67 10.67
N SER A 482 11.78 -9.95 11.93
CA SER A 482 10.87 -9.74 13.05
C SER A 482 11.64 -9.36 14.31
N TRP A 483 11.23 -8.25 14.91
CA TRP A 483 11.88 -7.64 16.07
C TRP A 483 10.92 -7.51 17.24
N ASP A 484 11.38 -7.95 18.41
CA ASP A 484 10.73 -7.77 19.69
C ASP A 484 11.39 -6.63 20.45
N LYS A 485 10.63 -5.55 20.66
CA LYS A 485 11.09 -4.39 21.42
C LYS A 485 11.41 -4.74 22.88
N ASP A 486 10.72 -5.72 23.45
CA ASP A 486 10.81 -6.11 24.87
C ASP A 486 11.85 -7.22 25.10
N GLY A 487 12.41 -7.79 24.02
CA GLY A 487 13.45 -8.81 24.10
C GLY A 487 14.79 -8.29 24.63
N LYS A 488 15.71 -9.20 24.97
CA LYS A 488 17.09 -8.86 25.43
C LYS A 488 18.14 -9.43 24.48
N GLY A 489 19.13 -8.61 24.13
CA GLY A 489 20.25 -9.02 23.26
C GLY A 489 19.78 -9.61 21.92
N ILE A 490 20.35 -10.75 21.53
CA ILE A 490 20.00 -11.46 20.28
C ILE A 490 18.56 -12.01 20.30
N ASN A 491 17.97 -12.20 21.48
CA ASN A 491 16.58 -12.67 21.62
C ASN A 491 15.56 -11.57 21.32
N LYS A 492 16.00 -10.35 20.98
CA LYS A 492 15.13 -9.36 20.32
C LYS A 492 14.72 -9.81 18.93
N VAL A 493 15.51 -10.65 18.25
CA VAL A 493 15.11 -11.19 16.95
C VAL A 493 14.21 -12.40 17.17
N ARG A 494 13.01 -12.38 16.59
CA ARG A 494 12.09 -13.54 16.63
C ARG A 494 12.45 -14.51 15.52
N TRP A 495 13.52 -15.29 15.73
CA TRP A 495 14.11 -16.19 14.73
C TRP A 495 13.11 -17.18 14.09
N ASN A 496 12.12 -17.63 14.86
CA ASN A 496 11.04 -18.50 14.36
C ASN A 496 10.09 -17.81 13.35
N ARG A 497 10.10 -16.48 13.27
CA ARG A 497 9.31 -15.68 12.31
C ARG A 497 10.13 -15.12 11.16
N VAL A 498 11.44 -14.99 11.33
CA VAL A 498 12.34 -14.53 10.27
C VAL A 498 12.24 -15.51 9.09
N PHE A 499 12.02 -14.98 7.89
CA PHE A 499 11.83 -15.75 6.66
C PHE A 499 10.58 -16.67 6.67
N SER A 500 9.44 -16.18 7.17
CA SER A 500 8.19 -16.94 7.20
C SER A 500 7.14 -16.42 6.22
N VAL A 501 6.22 -17.28 5.79
CA VAL A 501 5.09 -16.90 4.91
C VAL A 501 3.94 -16.35 5.75
N VAL A 502 3.27 -15.31 5.24
CA VAL A 502 2.16 -14.62 5.94
C VAL A 502 0.81 -15.30 5.69
N ASN A 503 0.51 -15.62 4.43
CA ASN A 503 -0.74 -16.23 4.02
C ASN A 503 -0.50 -17.72 3.71
N GLY A 504 -0.99 -18.61 4.57
CA GLY A 504 -0.89 -20.05 4.39
C GLY A 504 -1.97 -20.80 5.19
N ASP A 505 -2.26 -22.02 4.78
CA ASP A 505 -3.32 -22.84 5.36
C ASP A 505 -2.93 -23.53 6.67
N GLY A 506 -1.66 -23.45 7.07
CA GLY A 506 -1.14 -24.03 8.31
C GLY A 506 -0.35 -23.06 9.17
N GLU A 507 0.26 -23.57 10.24
CA GLU A 507 1.11 -22.77 11.13
C GLU A 507 2.27 -22.09 10.38
N SER A 508 2.61 -20.88 10.83
CA SER A 508 3.73 -20.11 10.28
C SER A 508 5.05 -20.85 10.50
N LYS A 509 5.76 -21.17 9.41
CA LYS A 509 7.07 -21.84 9.42
C LYS A 509 8.15 -20.92 8.88
N SER A 510 9.28 -20.85 9.58
CA SER A 510 10.49 -20.16 9.10
C SER A 510 11.22 -21.00 8.06
N TYR A 511 11.56 -20.37 6.94
CA TYR A 511 12.39 -20.92 5.88
C TYR A 511 13.84 -20.42 5.95
N LEU A 512 14.26 -19.79 7.04
CA LEU A 512 15.60 -19.21 7.17
C LEU A 512 16.69 -20.26 6.98
N ILE A 513 16.58 -21.42 7.63
CA ILE A 513 17.58 -22.50 7.52
C ILE A 513 17.66 -23.02 6.08
N HIS A 514 16.51 -23.24 5.43
CA HIS A 514 16.46 -23.66 4.03
C HIS A 514 17.16 -22.65 3.11
N PHE A 515 16.90 -21.36 3.33
CA PHE A 515 17.58 -20.28 2.60
C PHE A 515 19.09 -20.28 2.82
N LEU A 516 19.56 -20.40 4.07
CA LEU A 516 20.99 -20.43 4.39
C LEU A 516 21.69 -21.64 3.78
N VAL A 517 21.03 -22.81 3.77
CA VAL A 517 21.54 -24.02 3.10
C VAL A 517 21.67 -23.78 1.59
N LEU A 518 20.66 -23.19 0.94
CA LEU A 518 20.72 -22.85 -0.48
C LEU A 518 21.85 -21.85 -0.80
N VAL A 519 22.05 -20.84 0.04
CA VAL A 519 23.15 -19.87 -0.11
C VAL A 519 24.50 -20.57 0.05
N ALA A 520 24.66 -21.44 1.06
CA ALA A 520 25.89 -22.20 1.27
C ALA A 520 26.19 -23.13 0.08
N LEU A 521 25.18 -23.83 -0.43
CA LEU A 521 25.28 -24.67 -1.64
C LEU A 521 25.67 -23.83 -2.86
N TYR A 522 25.04 -22.68 -3.08
CA TYR A 522 25.38 -21.78 -4.18
C TYR A 522 26.83 -21.30 -4.11
N ILE A 523 27.29 -20.86 -2.93
CA ILE A 523 28.68 -20.45 -2.70
C ILE A 523 29.63 -21.62 -2.96
N GLY A 524 29.32 -22.81 -2.47
CA GLY A 524 30.09 -24.03 -2.67
C GLY A 524 30.22 -24.41 -4.15
N VAL A 525 29.10 -24.45 -4.87
CA VAL A 525 29.06 -24.74 -6.32
C VAL A 525 29.87 -23.70 -7.11
N ASN A 526 29.69 -22.41 -6.81
CA ASN A 526 30.47 -21.36 -7.47
C ASN A 526 31.97 -21.49 -7.23
N LYS A 527 32.39 -21.88 -6.02
CA LYS A 527 33.80 -22.11 -5.69
C LYS A 527 34.37 -23.29 -6.49
N VAL A 528 33.61 -24.38 -6.65
CA VAL A 528 34.01 -25.54 -7.46
C VAL A 528 34.10 -25.19 -8.95
N ILE A 529 33.12 -24.46 -9.48
CA ILE A 529 33.11 -24.02 -10.88
C ILE A 529 34.31 -23.12 -11.18
N LYS A 530 34.60 -22.14 -10.31
CA LYS A 530 35.80 -21.28 -10.44
C LYS A 530 37.08 -22.11 -10.41
N LYS A 531 37.20 -23.07 -9.50
CA LYS A 531 38.38 -23.95 -9.40
C LYS A 531 38.56 -24.83 -10.65
N LYS A 532 37.47 -25.31 -11.26
CA LYS A 532 37.53 -26.07 -12.53
C LYS A 532 37.91 -25.18 -13.72
N ARG A 533 37.38 -23.95 -13.80
CA ARG A 533 37.78 -22.99 -14.84
C ARG A 533 39.26 -22.60 -14.75
N LEU A 534 39.79 -22.43 -13.53
CA LEU A 534 41.22 -22.15 -13.29
C LEU A 534 42.14 -23.37 -13.54
N LYS A 535 41.60 -24.59 -13.65
CA LYS A 535 42.36 -25.79 -14.00
C LYS A 535 42.35 -26.10 -15.50
N ASN A 536 41.43 -25.47 -16.25
CA ASN A 536 41.25 -25.66 -17.69
C ASN A 536 41.74 -24.44 -18.51
N VAL A 537 42.42 -23.50 -17.84
CA VAL A 537 43.25 -22.41 -18.39
C VAL A 537 44.66 -22.70 -17.90
#